data_AF-A0A7C2KP80-F1
#
_entry.id   AF-A0A7C2KP80-F1
#
_cell.length_a   1.000
_cell.length_b   1.000
_cell.length_c   1.000
_cell.angle_alpha   90.00
_cell.angle_beta   90.00
_cell.angle_gamma   90.00
#
_symmetry.space_group_name_H-M   'P 1'
#
loop_
_entity.id
_entity.type
_entity.pdbx_description
1 polymer ?
#
loop_
_entity_poly.entity_id
_entity_poly.type
_entity_poly.pdbx_seq_one_letter_code
_entity_poly.pdbx_strand_id
1 'polypeptide(L)'
;MSGRPDVWWNWRASDDAIGALRRMAAVLDEETGQRARAAAELLAAWQGPRQEEWALRQASLQVTATSLRDRCLQAAQAIAQASARARAEQDRINRERSLQQVMHNAGQ
;
A
#
# COMPACT_ATOMS: atom_id res chain seq x y z
N MET A 1 20.36 18.56 -28.23
CA MET A 1 19.67 18.91 -26.98
C MET A 1 18.93 17.68 -26.50
N SER A 2 19.56 16.85 -25.68
CA SER A 2 18.91 15.67 -25.10
C SER A 2 18.22 16.09 -23.80
N GLY A 3 16.99 16.60 -23.92
CA GLY A 3 16.13 16.80 -22.76
C GLY A 3 15.87 15.45 -22.12
N ARG A 4 16.27 15.27 -20.86
CA ARG A 4 15.79 14.14 -20.07
C ARG A 4 14.26 14.18 -20.13
N PRO A 5 13.57 13.06 -20.41
CA PRO A 5 12.12 13.04 -20.36
C PRO A 5 11.70 13.53 -18.97
N ASP A 6 10.90 14.60 -18.91
CA ASP A 6 10.30 15.09 -17.68
C ASP A 6 9.36 13.98 -17.19
N VAL A 7 9.87 13.11 -16.32
CA VAL A 7 9.08 12.09 -15.63
C VAL A 7 8.20 12.82 -14.63
N TRP A 8 6.97 13.12 -15.04
CA TRP A 8 5.99 13.76 -14.17
C TRP A 8 5.34 12.69 -13.28
N TRP A 9 5.48 12.85 -11.96
CA TRP A 9 4.84 11.96 -11.00
C TRP A 9 3.32 12.17 -11.00
N ASN A 10 2.56 11.12 -11.31
CA ASN A 10 1.10 11.18 -11.29
C ASN A 10 0.57 11.00 -9.85
N TRP A 11 0.29 12.12 -9.19
CA TRP A 11 -0.22 12.17 -7.82
C TRP A 11 -1.54 11.42 -7.66
N ARG A 12 -2.48 11.63 -8.59
CA ARG A 12 -3.81 11.01 -8.54
C ARG A 12 -3.72 9.49 -8.63
N ALA A 13 -2.93 8.98 -9.57
CA ALA A 13 -2.72 7.54 -9.71
C ALA A 13 -2.07 6.93 -8.45
N SER A 14 -1.20 7.68 -7.77
CA SER A 14 -0.57 7.24 -6.53
C SER A 14 -1.57 7.19 -5.38
N ASP A 15 -2.40 8.23 -5.23
CA ASP A 15 -3.45 8.29 -4.20
C ASP A 15 -4.51 7.19 -4.43
N ASP A 16 -4.91 6.96 -5.68
CA ASP A 16 -5.83 5.90 -6.07
C ASP A 16 -5.25 4.51 -5.74
N ALA A 17 -3.97 4.28 -6.03
CA ALA A 17 -3.28 3.02 -5.72
C ALA A 17 -3.16 2.78 -4.21
N ILE A 18 -2.78 3.81 -3.44
CA ILE A 18 -2.74 3.75 -1.96
C ILE A 18 -4.13 3.41 -1.41
N GLY A 19 -5.16 4.09 -1.91
CA GLY A 19 -6.54 3.86 -1.50
C GLY A 19 -7.01 2.43 -1.81
N ALA A 20 -6.71 1.92 -3.01
CA ALA A 20 -7.05 0.56 -3.40
C ALA A 20 -6.37 -0.49 -2.52
N LEU A 21 -5.07 -0.33 -2.24
CA LEU A 21 -4.31 -1.24 -1.38
C LEU A 21 -4.83 -1.25 0.07
N ARG A 22 -5.19 -0.08 0.61
CA ARG A 22 -5.78 0.02 1.96
C ARG A 22 -7.16 -0.62 2.03
N ARG A 23 -8.01 -0.41 1.01
CA ARG A 23 -9.32 -1.09 0.93
C ARG A 23 -9.16 -2.60 0.84
N MET A 24 -8.21 -3.09 0.03
CA MET A 24 -7.92 -4.52 -0.06
C MET A 24 -7.46 -5.10 1.27
N ALA A 25 -6.57 -4.39 1.99
CA ALA A 25 -6.14 -4.79 3.32
C ALA A 25 -7.31 -4.90 4.32
N ALA A 26 -8.24 -3.92 4.30
CA ALA A 26 -9.43 -3.94 5.13
C ALA A 26 -10.37 -5.11 4.81
N VAL A 27 -10.60 -5.37 3.52
CA VAL A 27 -11.40 -6.54 3.08
C VAL A 27 -10.76 -7.84 3.53
N LEU A 28 -9.43 -7.97 3.40
CA LEU A 28 -8.70 -9.16 3.87
C LEU A 28 -8.85 -9.36 5.38
N ASP A 29 -8.74 -8.30 6.19
CA ASP A 29 -8.95 -8.38 7.64
C ASP A 29 -10.37 -8.83 7.99
N GLU A 30 -11.37 -8.24 7.34
CA GLU A 30 -12.78 -8.57 7.58
C GLU A 30 -13.09 -10.03 7.24
N GLU A 31 -12.75 -10.45 6.02
CA GLU A 31 -12.98 -11.83 5.54
C GLU A 31 -12.24 -12.86 6.39
N THR A 32 -11.03 -12.52 6.82
CA THR A 32 -10.23 -13.39 7.70
C THR A 32 -10.87 -13.50 9.08
N GLY A 33 -11.36 -12.41 9.65
CA GLY A 33 -12.08 -12.41 10.93
C GLY A 33 -13.42 -13.16 10.85
N GLN A 34 -14.16 -13.02 9.76
CA GLN A 34 -15.38 -13.80 9.53
C GLN A 34 -15.06 -15.30 9.42
N ARG A 35 -14.04 -15.66 8.63
CA ARG A 35 -13.60 -17.05 8.48
C ARG A 35 -13.11 -17.66 9.79
N ALA A 36 -12.35 -16.93 10.59
CA ALA A 36 -11.86 -17.40 11.89
C ALA A 36 -13.01 -17.68 12.87
N ARG A 37 -14.04 -16.84 12.89
CA ARG A 37 -15.25 -17.06 13.70
C ARG A 37 -16.02 -18.30 13.26
N ALA A 38 -16.33 -18.41 11.97
CA ALA A 38 -17.01 -19.59 11.42
C ALA A 38 -16.21 -20.88 11.65
N ALA A 39 -14.89 -20.80 11.53
CA ALA A 39 -13.97 -21.88 11.82
C ALA A 39 -14.06 -22.34 13.29
N ALA A 40 -14.04 -21.40 14.24
CA ALA A 40 -14.15 -21.71 15.66
C ALA A 40 -15.50 -22.36 16.01
N GLU A 41 -16.59 -21.87 15.43
CA GLU A 41 -17.95 -22.43 15.61
C GLU A 41 -18.04 -23.87 15.09
N LEU A 42 -17.50 -24.13 13.90
CA LEU A 42 -17.48 -25.47 13.30
C LEU A 42 -16.60 -26.45 14.08
N LEU A 43 -15.45 -26.00 14.57
CA LEU A 43 -14.56 -26.81 15.42
C LEU A 43 -15.19 -27.18 16.76
N ALA A 44 -15.93 -26.25 17.38
CA ALA A 44 -16.54 -26.49 18.68
C ALA A 44 -17.52 -27.67 18.66
N ALA A 45 -18.18 -27.90 17.52
CA ALA A 45 -19.12 -29.00 17.32
C ALA A 45 -18.46 -30.29 16.78
N TRP A 46 -17.20 -30.24 16.35
CA TRP A 46 -16.57 -31.35 15.66
C TRP A 46 -15.61 -32.13 16.56
N GLN A 47 -15.97 -33.39 16.85
CA GLN A 47 -15.08 -34.38 17.43
C GLN A 47 -14.80 -35.47 16.39
N GLY A 48 -13.58 -35.50 15.85
CA GLY A 48 -13.22 -36.47 14.82
C GLY A 48 -11.73 -36.56 14.56
N PRO A 49 -11.28 -37.63 13.88
CA PRO A 49 -9.87 -37.97 13.74
C PRO A 49 -9.03 -37.01 12.88
N ARG A 50 -9.66 -36.03 12.20
CA ARG A 50 -8.98 -35.03 11.34
C ARG A 50 -9.01 -33.61 11.91
N GLN A 51 -9.39 -33.45 13.17
CA GLN A 51 -9.49 -32.13 13.81
C GLN A 51 -8.15 -31.38 13.79
N GLU A 52 -7.04 -32.08 14.09
CA GLU A 52 -5.69 -31.51 14.08
C GLU A 52 -5.25 -31.07 12.67
N GLU A 53 -5.47 -31.92 11.66
CA GLU A 53 -5.15 -31.60 10.26
C GLU A 53 -5.91 -30.35 9.79
N TRP A 54 -7.19 -30.26 10.14
CA TRP A 54 -8.00 -29.10 9.82
C TRP A 54 -7.52 -27.84 10.55
N ALA A 55 -7.17 -27.94 11.84
CA ALA A 55 -6.67 -26.81 12.62
C ALA A 55 -5.37 -26.26 12.03
N LEU A 56 -4.46 -27.13 11.59
CA LEU A 56 -3.23 -26.75 10.90
C LEU A 56 -3.51 -26.04 9.57
N ARG A 57 -4.44 -26.57 8.76
CA ARG A 57 -4.84 -25.92 7.49
C ARG A 57 -5.46 -24.55 7.73
N GLN A 58 -6.30 -24.42 8.74
CA GLN A 58 -6.93 -23.14 9.10
C GLN A 58 -5.86 -22.12 9.54
N ALA A 59 -4.95 -22.51 10.42
CA ALA A 59 -3.83 -21.67 10.83
C ALA A 59 -2.95 -21.23 9.65
N SER A 60 -2.65 -22.11 8.71
CA SER A 60 -1.90 -21.78 7.49
C SER A 60 -2.62 -20.73 6.61
N LEU A 61 -3.93 -20.87 6.45
CA LEU A 61 -4.75 -19.88 5.75
C LEU A 61 -4.75 -18.53 6.46
N GLN A 62 -4.87 -18.53 7.79
CA GLN A 62 -4.81 -17.33 8.62
C GLN A 62 -3.48 -16.57 8.46
N VAL A 63 -2.36 -17.31 8.51
CA VAL A 63 -1.02 -16.74 8.32
C VAL A 63 -0.88 -16.14 6.91
N THR A 64 -1.37 -16.85 5.89
CA THR A 64 -1.29 -16.38 4.50
C THR A 64 -2.12 -15.11 4.29
N ALA A 65 -3.34 -15.05 4.83
CA ALA A 65 -4.20 -13.88 4.72
C ALA A 65 -3.60 -12.65 5.43
N THR A 66 -3.06 -12.85 6.63
CA THR A 66 -2.33 -11.81 7.39
C THR A 66 -1.13 -11.30 6.61
N SER A 67 -0.33 -12.20 6.04
CA SER A 67 0.83 -11.84 5.21
C SER A 67 0.42 -11.02 3.97
N LEU A 68 -0.67 -11.39 3.30
CA LEU A 68 -1.15 -10.67 2.13
C LEU A 68 -1.63 -9.25 2.49
N ARG A 69 -2.37 -9.12 3.59
CA ARG A 69 -2.77 -7.81 4.13
C ARG A 69 -1.55 -6.93 4.40
N ASP A 70 -0.57 -7.46 5.11
CA ASP A 70 0.63 -6.71 5.48
C ASP A 70 1.39 -6.25 4.24
N ARG A 71 1.47 -7.09 3.20
CA ARG A 71 2.06 -6.71 1.91
C ARG A 71 1.29 -5.58 1.22
N CYS A 72 -0.04 -5.57 1.29
CA CYS A 72 -0.84 -4.46 0.77
C CYS A 72 -0.51 -3.14 1.51
N LEU A 73 -0.42 -3.19 2.84
CA LEU A 73 -0.09 -2.02 3.65
C LEU A 73 1.34 -1.53 3.41
N GLN A 74 2.30 -2.45 3.32
CA GLN A 74 3.70 -2.14 2.99
C GLN A 74 3.81 -1.49 1.60
N ALA A 75 3.12 -2.03 0.60
CA ALA A 75 3.10 -1.45 -0.74
C ALA A 75 2.49 -0.04 -0.75
N ALA A 76 1.38 0.17 -0.02
CA ALA A 76 0.76 1.49 0.12
C ALA A 76 1.73 2.49 0.76
N GLN A 77 2.45 2.05 1.81
CA GLN A 77 3.45 2.88 2.47
C GLN A 77 4.64 3.21 1.56
N ALA A 78 5.10 2.26 0.76
CA ALA A 78 6.19 2.49 -0.20
C ALA A 78 5.79 3.52 -1.27
N ILE A 79 4.57 3.44 -1.81
CA ILE A 79 4.04 4.42 -2.77
C ILE A 79 3.93 5.81 -2.12
N ALA A 80 3.45 5.88 -0.88
CA ALA A 80 3.34 7.14 -0.15
C ALA A 80 4.72 7.80 0.06
N GLN A 81 5.74 7.02 0.43
CA GLN A 81 7.11 7.52 0.57
C GLN A 81 7.71 7.99 -0.76
N ALA A 82 7.54 7.21 -1.82
CA ALA A 82 8.01 7.58 -3.16
C ALA A 82 7.34 8.89 -3.62
N SER A 83 6.03 9.01 -3.39
CA SER A 83 5.27 10.22 -3.69
C SER A 83 5.80 11.42 -2.90
N ALA A 84 6.03 11.28 -1.59
CA ALA A 84 6.55 12.36 -0.76
C ALA A 84 7.93 12.85 -1.24
N ARG A 85 8.83 11.93 -1.61
CA ARG A 85 10.14 12.27 -2.18
C ARG A 85 10.01 13.01 -3.51
N ALA A 86 9.12 12.54 -4.38
CA ALA A 86 8.87 13.20 -5.65
C ALA A 86 8.28 14.62 -5.46
N ARG A 87 7.42 14.84 -4.45
CA ARG A 87 6.90 16.19 -4.14
C ARG A 87 8.00 17.12 -3.68
N ALA A 88 8.84 16.65 -2.75
CA ALA A 88 9.96 17.44 -2.24
C ALA A 88 10.94 17.85 -3.36
N GLU A 89 11.19 16.95 -4.31
CA GLU A 89 12.04 17.24 -5.47
C GLU A 89 11.39 18.22 -6.44
N GLN A 90 10.09 18.07 -6.72
CA GLN A 90 9.34 19.02 -7.55
C GLN A 90 9.34 20.43 -6.91
N ASP A 91 9.16 20.52 -5.60
CA ASP A 91 9.20 21.79 -4.86
C ASP A 91 10.59 22.43 -4.91
N ARG A 92 11.66 21.62 -4.84
CA ARG A 92 13.05 22.09 -5.02
C ARG A 92 13.25 22.69 -6.41
N ILE A 93 12.85 21.96 -7.47
CA ILE A 93 12.96 22.41 -8.86
C ILE A 93 12.16 23.70 -9.08
N ASN A 94 10.95 23.79 -8.52
CA ASN A 94 10.10 24.98 -8.65
C ASN A 94 10.73 26.20 -7.96
N ARG A 95 11.32 26.02 -6.78
CA ARG A 95 12.08 27.09 -6.10
C ARG A 95 13.26 27.57 -6.93
N GLU A 96 14.06 26.66 -7.47
CA GLU A 96 15.21 27.00 -8.32
C GLU A 96 14.80 27.78 -9.57
N ARG A 97 13.73 27.34 -10.25
CA ARG A 97 13.17 28.07 -11.40
C ARG A 97 12.72 29.48 -11.02
N SER A 98 12.03 29.64 -9.87
CA SER A 98 11.58 30.95 -9.40
C SER A 98 12.74 31.90 -9.09
N LEU A 99 13.82 31.41 -8.47
CA LEU A 99 15.01 32.20 -8.16
C LEU A 99 15.73 32.65 -9.43
N GLN A 100 15.88 31.75 -10.41
CA GLN A 100 16.46 32.08 -11.72
C GLN A 100 15.66 33.18 -12.43
N GLN A 101 14.33 33.12 -12.37
CA GLN A 101 13.46 34.12 -12.99
C GLN A 101 13.57 35.49 -12.29
N VAL A 102 13.68 35.53 -10.96
CA VAL A 102 13.93 36.77 -10.21
C VAL A 102 15.30 37.37 -10.56
N MET A 103 16.35 36.55 -10.62
CA MET A 103 17.70 37.02 -10.98
C MET A 103 17.77 37.54 -12.41
N HIS A 104 17.05 36.92 -13.35
CA HIS A 104 16.97 37.39 -14.73
C HIS A 104 16.30 38.76 -14.84
N ASN A 105 15.22 38.98 -14.08
CA ASN A 105 14.48 40.25 -14.07
C ASN A 105 15.20 41.38 -13.32
N ALA A 106 16.08 41.06 -12.37
CA ALA A 106 16.87 42.05 -11.62
C ALA A 106 18.17 42.48 -12.32
N GLY A 107 18.56 41.78 -13.39
CA GLY A 107 19.73 42.10 -14.23
C GLY A 107 19.40 42.89 -15.50
N GLN A 108 18.12 43.22 -15.72
CA GLN A 108 17.63 44.17 -16.73
C GLN A 108 17.33 45.51 -16.08
#